data_AF-R9KEC4-F1
#
_entry.id   AF-R9KEC4-F1
#
_cell.length_a   1.000
_cell.length_b   1.000
_cell.length_c   1.000
_cell.angle_alpha   90.00
_cell.angle_beta   90.00
_cell.angle_gamma   90.00
#
_symmetry.space_group_name_H-M   'P 1'
#
loop_
_entity.id
_entity.type
_entity.pdbx_description
1 polymer ?
#
loop_
_entity_poly.entity_id
_entity_poly.type
_entity_poly.pdbx_seq_one_letter_code
_entity_poly.pdbx_strand_id
1 'polypeptide(L)'
;MVHGDNIIYVRIDWENHPSDKTPVNERNLNKMDLALHLLDERVVWLNENKFDKTESFKLVKDISLNEENGVFTITFYDNTKKQIDTILEKIAVNFDFDEERQQLIITLDDGTEKRVDLSALITQYEFLTSETISPEVESGKVKFEVREGSIQEKHLRPDYLADIRVEQGKAQLSAAKSEEFAKLSESYAHGGTGVREGEETDNAMEYARQAKESADRAEDIISQGDTSEIVTIEKSLSPGVDWISTGIQKEDLKTGSYVVTLYVNESEYGIVNETYVGIMHWYPHASYGKESNEILLHSSGSHSVPERRLFLRTRAASNYGLILEIASLKNPIIEKTLDLVFKFKKML
;
A
#
# COMPACT_ATOMS: atom_id res chain seq x y z
N MET A 1 -115.71 -48.56 -8.56
CA MET A 1 -115.11 -49.03 -7.29
C MET A 1 -116.03 -48.53 -6.21
N VAL A 2 -116.66 -49.45 -5.47
CA VAL A 2 -117.42 -49.08 -4.26
C VAL A 2 -116.38 -48.82 -3.18
N HIS A 3 -116.38 -47.61 -2.62
CA HIS A 3 -115.37 -47.19 -1.64
C HIS A 3 -115.91 -47.28 -0.21
N GLY A 4 -115.37 -48.22 0.56
CA GLY A 4 -115.19 -48.11 2.02
C GLY A 4 -116.41 -48.41 2.89
N ASP A 5 -116.16 -49.13 3.98
CA ASP A 5 -117.12 -49.65 4.97
C ASP A 5 -117.90 -48.59 5.78
N ASN A 6 -117.96 -47.33 5.33
CA ASN A 6 -118.56 -46.19 6.03
C ASN A 6 -119.62 -45.43 5.21
N ILE A 7 -120.13 -46.02 4.12
CA ILE A 7 -121.29 -45.48 3.40
C ILE A 7 -122.51 -45.59 4.32
N ILE A 8 -123.13 -44.45 4.64
CA ILE A 8 -124.30 -44.39 5.53
C ILE A 8 -125.57 -44.66 4.72
N TYR A 9 -125.60 -44.24 3.45
CA TYR A 9 -126.75 -44.40 2.58
C TYR A 9 -126.73 -45.72 1.81
N VAL A 10 -127.65 -46.62 2.18
CA VAL A 10 -127.96 -47.85 1.45
C VAL A 10 -129.11 -47.56 0.50
N ARG A 11 -128.96 -48.01 -0.76
CA ARG A 11 -130.02 -47.85 -1.77
C ARG A 11 -131.30 -48.54 -1.36
N ILE A 12 -132.42 -47.90 -1.65
CA ILE A 12 -133.76 -48.35 -1.28
C ILE A 12 -134.34 -49.25 -2.39
N ASP A 13 -133.91 -49.06 -3.64
CA ASP A 13 -134.34 -49.83 -4.81
C ASP A 13 -135.87 -49.85 -4.96
N TRP A 14 -136.42 -48.67 -5.22
CA TRP A 14 -137.86 -48.41 -5.35
C TRP A 14 -138.50 -49.22 -6.47
N GLU A 15 -139.63 -49.87 -6.18
CA GLU A 15 -140.49 -50.58 -7.14
C GLU A 15 -141.71 -49.72 -7.55
N ASN A 16 -142.26 -49.98 -8.74
CA ASN A 16 -143.28 -49.13 -9.37
C ASN A 16 -144.68 -49.31 -8.73
N HIS A 17 -145.04 -48.45 -7.76
CA HIS A 17 -146.41 -48.41 -7.19
C HIS A 17 -147.23 -47.18 -7.68
N PRO A 18 -148.49 -47.37 -8.13
CA PRO A 18 -149.28 -46.31 -8.77
C PRO A 18 -149.92 -45.33 -7.79
N SER A 19 -149.84 -44.02 -8.07
CA SER A 19 -150.67 -42.99 -7.43
C SER A 19 -150.93 -41.81 -8.37
N ASP A 20 -152.21 -41.44 -8.48
CA ASP A 20 -152.76 -40.61 -9.56
C ASP A 20 -152.60 -39.09 -9.35
N LYS A 21 -151.83 -38.65 -8.36
CA LYS A 21 -151.65 -37.21 -8.07
C LYS A 21 -150.25 -36.66 -8.33
N THR A 22 -149.19 -37.47 -8.33
CA THR A 22 -147.83 -37.07 -8.77
C THR A 22 -147.02 -38.32 -9.16
N PRO A 23 -147.00 -38.74 -10.43
CA PRO A 23 -146.32 -39.97 -10.82
C PRO A 23 -144.81 -39.74 -11.02
N VAL A 24 -144.01 -39.97 -9.98
CA VAL A 24 -142.58 -40.27 -10.17
C VAL A 24 -142.45 -41.79 -10.17
N ASN A 25 -142.15 -42.36 -11.34
CA ASN A 25 -142.01 -43.81 -11.48
C ASN A 25 -140.74 -44.32 -10.81
N GLU A 26 -140.68 -45.64 -10.57
CA GLU A 26 -139.51 -46.34 -10.06
C GLU A 26 -138.21 -45.90 -10.75
N ARG A 27 -138.24 -45.76 -12.09
CA ARG A 27 -137.06 -45.38 -12.86
C ARG A 27 -136.47 -44.03 -12.45
N ASN A 28 -137.32 -43.05 -12.16
CA ASN A 28 -136.87 -41.72 -11.76
C ASN A 28 -136.49 -41.68 -10.27
N LEU A 29 -137.22 -42.41 -9.41
CA LEU A 29 -136.86 -42.56 -7.99
C LEU A 29 -135.52 -43.27 -7.82
N ASN A 30 -135.28 -44.37 -8.54
CA ASN A 30 -134.01 -45.10 -8.48
C ASN A 30 -132.83 -44.32 -9.05
N LYS A 31 -133.06 -43.37 -9.97
CA LYS A 31 -132.02 -42.42 -10.38
C LYS A 31 -131.67 -41.43 -9.28
N MET A 32 -132.66 -40.95 -8.53
CA MET A 32 -132.44 -40.05 -7.38
C MET A 32 -131.76 -40.79 -6.22
N ASP A 33 -132.19 -42.03 -5.95
CA ASP A 33 -131.60 -42.95 -4.99
C ASP A 33 -130.12 -43.22 -5.32
N LEU A 34 -129.82 -43.60 -6.57
CA LEU A 34 -128.43 -43.75 -7.02
C LEU A 34 -127.63 -42.45 -6.90
N ALA A 35 -128.24 -41.29 -7.18
CA ALA A 35 -127.56 -40.01 -7.02
C ALA A 35 -127.21 -39.71 -5.55
N LEU A 36 -128.10 -40.05 -4.61
CA LEU A 36 -127.82 -39.93 -3.17
C LEU A 36 -126.68 -40.85 -2.74
N HIS A 37 -126.67 -42.10 -3.19
CA HIS A 37 -125.58 -43.03 -2.91
C HIS A 37 -124.23 -42.53 -3.45
N LEU A 38 -124.20 -42.06 -4.71
CA LEU A 38 -122.98 -41.50 -5.31
C LEU A 38 -122.53 -40.20 -4.63
N LEU A 39 -123.46 -39.41 -4.09
CA LEU A 39 -123.12 -38.23 -3.29
C LEU A 39 -122.47 -38.64 -1.97
N ASP A 40 -123.01 -39.66 -1.29
CA ASP A 40 -122.43 -40.18 -0.04
C ASP A 40 -121.00 -40.72 -0.28
N GLU A 41 -120.80 -41.54 -1.31
CA GLU A 41 -119.46 -42.03 -1.69
C GLU A 41 -118.47 -40.88 -1.94
N ARG A 42 -118.90 -39.80 -2.63
CA ARG A 42 -118.05 -38.62 -2.87
C ARG A 42 -117.76 -37.84 -1.59
N VAL A 43 -118.73 -37.75 -0.67
CA VAL A 43 -118.54 -37.06 0.62
C VAL A 43 -117.54 -37.82 1.48
N VAL A 44 -117.63 -39.15 1.53
CA VAL A 44 -116.65 -40.00 2.23
C VAL A 44 -115.26 -39.83 1.61
N TRP A 45 -115.13 -39.93 0.28
CA TRP A 45 -113.85 -39.74 -0.39
C TRP A 45 -113.25 -38.36 -0.13
N LEU A 46 -114.07 -37.30 -0.15
CA LEU A 46 -113.62 -35.95 0.20
C LEU A 46 -113.19 -35.84 1.66
N ASN A 47 -113.85 -36.53 2.59
CA ASN A 47 -113.46 -36.52 4.00
C ASN A 47 -112.13 -37.24 4.24
N GLU A 48 -111.88 -38.34 3.53
CA GLU A 48 -110.64 -39.11 3.65
C GLU A 48 -109.45 -38.48 2.91
N ASN A 49 -109.69 -37.76 1.81
CA ASN A 49 -108.63 -37.24 0.94
C ASN A 49 -108.44 -35.71 1.00
N LYS A 50 -109.37 -34.96 1.61
CA LYS A 50 -109.11 -33.53 1.86
C LYS A 50 -108.04 -33.40 2.92
N PHE A 51 -107.12 -32.50 2.63
CA PHE A 51 -106.08 -32.12 3.57
C PHE A 51 -106.70 -31.61 4.87
N ASP A 52 -106.33 -32.22 6.01
CA ASP A 52 -106.86 -31.85 7.32
C ASP A 52 -106.41 -30.42 7.66
N LYS A 53 -107.33 -29.63 8.21
CA LYS A 53 -107.04 -28.28 8.71
C LYS A 53 -105.93 -28.31 9.76
N THR A 54 -105.86 -29.35 10.58
CA THR A 54 -104.83 -29.45 11.64
C THR A 54 -103.42 -29.67 11.07
N GLU A 55 -103.29 -30.43 9.99
CA GLU A 55 -102.01 -30.62 9.29
C GLU A 55 -101.63 -29.38 8.45
N SER A 56 -102.62 -28.62 8.00
CA SER A 56 -102.38 -27.36 7.28
C SER A 56 -101.73 -26.27 8.12
N PHE A 57 -101.93 -26.28 9.43
CA PHE A 57 -101.31 -25.31 10.34
C PHE A 57 -99.80 -25.49 10.47
N LYS A 58 -99.24 -26.65 10.08
CA LYS A 58 -97.78 -26.87 10.09
C LYS A 58 -97.10 -26.35 8.83
N LEU A 59 -97.85 -25.97 7.79
CA LEU A 59 -97.29 -25.44 6.55
C LEU A 59 -96.89 -23.97 6.70
N VAL A 60 -95.80 -23.59 6.04
CA VAL A 60 -95.31 -22.21 6.00
C VAL A 60 -96.13 -21.42 4.98
N LYS A 61 -96.67 -20.29 5.43
CA LYS A 61 -97.42 -19.33 4.62
C LYS A 61 -96.51 -18.26 4.02
N ASP A 62 -95.55 -17.77 4.80
CA ASP A 62 -94.63 -16.70 4.42
C ASP A 62 -93.33 -16.75 5.22
N ILE A 63 -92.23 -16.26 4.63
CA ILE A 63 -90.94 -16.04 5.30
C ILE A 63 -90.46 -14.64 4.96
N SER A 64 -90.18 -13.83 5.98
CA SER A 64 -89.62 -12.48 5.83
C SER A 64 -88.36 -12.30 6.66
N LEU A 65 -87.46 -11.43 6.18
CA LEU A 65 -86.28 -10.95 6.89
C LEU A 65 -86.52 -9.50 7.30
N ASN A 66 -86.30 -9.18 8.57
CA ASN A 66 -86.14 -7.79 8.98
C ASN A 66 -84.66 -7.40 8.84
N GLU A 67 -84.36 -6.57 7.85
CA GLU A 67 -82.99 -6.15 7.53
C GLU A 67 -82.38 -5.24 8.62
N GLU A 68 -83.18 -4.59 9.47
CA GLU A 68 -82.68 -3.72 10.54
C GLU A 68 -82.15 -4.50 11.74
N ASN A 69 -82.62 -5.73 11.96
CA ASN A 69 -82.25 -6.51 13.14
C ASN A 69 -81.87 -7.97 12.84
N GLY A 70 -81.78 -8.36 11.56
CA GLY A 70 -81.36 -9.69 11.14
C GLY A 70 -82.33 -10.82 11.47
N VAL A 71 -83.57 -10.56 11.93
CA VAL A 71 -84.49 -11.61 12.37
C VAL A 71 -85.30 -12.16 11.19
N PHE A 72 -85.21 -13.48 10.96
CA PHE A 72 -86.14 -14.20 10.08
C PHE A 72 -87.44 -14.50 10.82
N THR A 73 -88.59 -14.11 10.25
CA THR A 73 -89.92 -14.46 10.76
C THR A 73 -90.61 -15.41 9.79
N ILE A 74 -90.85 -16.64 10.25
CA ILE A 74 -91.63 -17.66 9.54
C ILE A 74 -93.07 -17.59 10.05
N THR A 75 -94.02 -17.35 9.16
CA THR A 75 -95.46 -17.33 9.48
C THR A 75 -96.11 -18.60 8.95
N PHE A 76 -96.82 -19.34 9.81
CA PHE A 76 -97.57 -20.54 9.44
C PHE A 76 -99.00 -20.18 8.97
N TYR A 77 -99.71 -21.12 8.35
CA TYR A 77 -101.06 -20.88 7.82
C TYR A 77 -102.12 -20.56 8.90
N ASP A 78 -101.90 -20.98 10.14
CA ASP A 78 -102.72 -20.57 11.30
C ASP A 78 -102.41 -19.16 11.81
N ASN A 79 -101.45 -18.46 11.19
CA ASN A 79 -100.90 -17.16 11.57
C ASN A 79 -100.04 -17.17 12.84
N THR A 80 -99.69 -18.35 13.37
CA THR A 80 -98.60 -18.44 14.35
C THR A 80 -97.26 -18.11 13.69
N LYS A 81 -96.31 -17.64 14.51
CA LYS A 81 -95.02 -17.16 14.03
C LYS A 81 -93.88 -17.84 14.77
N LYS A 82 -92.82 -18.19 14.04
CA LYS A 82 -91.54 -18.61 14.58
C LYS A 82 -90.47 -17.64 14.13
N GLN A 83 -89.74 -17.09 15.10
CA GLN A 83 -88.65 -16.16 14.83
C GLN A 83 -87.32 -16.86 15.04
N ILE A 84 -86.40 -16.62 14.11
CA ILE A 84 -85.01 -17.06 14.18
C ILE A 84 -84.17 -15.79 14.16
N ASP A 85 -83.55 -15.49 15.29
CA ASP A 85 -82.59 -14.41 15.42
C ASP A 85 -81.28 -14.85 14.77
N THR A 86 -80.75 -14.04 13.85
CA THR A 86 -79.47 -14.34 13.20
C THR A 86 -78.36 -13.49 13.83
N ILE A 87 -77.15 -13.58 13.28
CA ILE A 87 -76.03 -12.71 13.66
C ILE A 87 -75.61 -11.84 12.48
N LEU A 88 -76.50 -11.67 11.49
CA LEU A 88 -76.20 -10.95 10.25
C LEU A 88 -75.99 -9.46 10.50
N GLU A 89 -76.64 -8.90 11.52
CA GLU A 89 -76.41 -7.56 12.06
C GLU A 89 -75.01 -7.39 12.68
N LYS A 90 -74.26 -8.47 12.93
CA LYS A 90 -72.94 -8.41 13.60
C LYS A 90 -71.75 -8.50 12.66
N ILE A 91 -71.97 -8.56 11.34
CA ILE A 91 -70.89 -8.66 10.35
C ILE A 91 -70.43 -7.24 9.98
N ALA A 92 -69.19 -6.89 10.35
CA ALA A 92 -68.59 -5.58 10.07
C ALA A 92 -68.59 -5.24 8.57
N VAL A 93 -69.14 -4.07 8.22
CA VAL A 93 -69.38 -3.68 6.82
C VAL A 93 -68.19 -2.92 6.23
N ASN A 94 -67.41 -2.19 7.04
CA ASN A 94 -66.26 -1.40 6.58
C ASN A 94 -65.08 -1.49 7.55
N PHE A 95 -63.88 -1.63 6.98
CA PHE A 95 -62.61 -1.49 7.69
C PHE A 95 -61.98 -0.17 7.25
N ASP A 96 -61.68 0.70 8.22
CA ASP A 96 -60.98 1.97 8.00
C ASP A 96 -59.79 2.08 8.97
N PHE A 97 -58.85 2.99 8.70
CA PHE A 97 -57.62 3.13 9.48
C PHE A 97 -57.38 4.58 9.92
N ASP A 98 -57.33 4.80 11.23
CA ASP A 98 -56.98 6.10 11.84
C ASP A 98 -55.46 6.21 11.93
N GLU A 99 -54.84 6.91 10.98
CA GLU A 99 -53.38 7.09 10.92
C GLU A 99 -52.83 7.89 12.11
N GLU A 100 -53.59 8.84 12.67
CA GLU A 100 -53.11 9.66 13.80
C GLU A 100 -53.10 8.86 15.11
N ARG A 101 -54.11 8.02 15.32
CA ARG A 101 -54.21 7.19 16.54
C ARG A 101 -53.65 5.79 16.39
N GLN A 102 -53.27 5.38 15.17
CA GLN A 102 -52.82 4.02 14.84
C GLN A 102 -53.87 2.97 15.26
N GLN A 103 -55.13 3.20 14.91
CA GLN A 103 -56.24 2.32 15.27
C GLN A 103 -56.93 1.79 14.02
N LEU A 104 -57.18 0.47 13.98
CA LEU A 104 -58.12 -0.08 13.02
C LEU A 104 -59.54 0.27 13.50
N ILE A 105 -60.29 0.98 12.66
CA ILE A 105 -61.69 1.30 12.90
C ILE A 105 -62.54 0.25 12.19
N ILE A 106 -63.35 -0.43 12.97
CA ILE A 106 -64.36 -1.36 12.49
C ILE A 106 -65.70 -0.71 12.73
N THR A 107 -66.36 -0.24 11.67
CA THR A 107 -67.70 0.33 11.76
C THR A 107 -68.73 -0.80 11.68
N LEU A 108 -69.54 -0.91 12.73
CA LEU A 108 -70.69 -1.82 12.78
C LEU A 108 -71.90 -1.16 12.06
N ASP A 109 -72.89 -1.96 11.71
CA ASP A 109 -74.09 -1.53 10.98
C ASP A 109 -74.96 -0.55 11.78
N ASP A 110 -74.96 -0.65 13.10
CA ASP A 110 -75.61 0.27 14.04
C ASP A 110 -74.92 1.65 14.12
N GLY A 111 -73.85 1.87 13.34
CA GLY A 111 -73.06 3.09 13.31
C GLY A 111 -72.07 3.21 14.47
N THR A 112 -71.99 2.22 15.36
CA THR A 112 -70.97 2.19 16.42
C THR A 112 -69.63 1.72 15.88
N GLU A 113 -68.55 2.27 16.43
CA GLU A 113 -67.19 1.93 16.04
C GLU A 113 -66.52 1.06 17.10
N LYS A 114 -65.93 -0.05 16.65
CA LYS A 114 -64.93 -0.78 17.44
C LYS A 114 -63.55 -0.40 16.98
N ARG A 115 -62.77 0.15 17.92
CA ARG A 115 -61.39 0.56 17.70
C ARG A 115 -60.46 -0.49 18.26
N VAL A 116 -59.63 -1.06 17.40
CA VAL A 116 -58.56 -1.96 17.81
C VAL A 116 -57.28 -1.14 17.81
N ASP A 117 -56.67 -1.03 18.98
CA ASP A 117 -55.41 -0.34 19.13
C ASP A 117 -54.27 -1.15 18.49
N LEU A 118 -53.73 -0.65 17.38
CA LEU A 118 -52.62 -1.28 16.68
C LEU A 118 -51.27 -0.74 17.16
N SER A 119 -51.24 0.21 18.11
CA SER A 119 -49.99 0.72 18.67
C SER A 119 -49.18 -0.36 19.41
N ALA A 120 -49.81 -1.48 19.78
CA ALA A 120 -49.15 -2.65 20.31
C ALA A 120 -48.58 -3.61 19.23
N LEU A 121 -48.95 -3.46 17.95
CA LEU A 121 -48.68 -4.48 16.94
C LEU A 121 -47.44 -4.24 16.08
N ILE A 122 -47.09 -3.01 15.70
CA ILE A 122 -45.73 -2.62 15.30
C ILE A 122 -45.60 -1.12 15.54
N THR A 123 -44.93 -0.72 16.61
CA THR A 123 -44.49 0.66 16.78
C THR A 123 -42.96 0.71 16.76
N GLN A 124 -42.42 1.83 16.30
CA GLN A 124 -41.00 2.22 16.26
C GLN A 124 -40.24 1.97 17.59
N TYR A 125 -40.94 1.59 18.67
CA TYR A 125 -40.48 1.25 20.00
C TYR A 125 -39.99 -0.21 20.19
N GLU A 126 -40.17 -1.13 19.25
CA GLU A 126 -39.53 -2.46 19.37
C GLU A 126 -38.00 -2.39 19.20
N PHE A 127 -37.50 -1.36 18.51
CA PHE A 127 -36.07 -1.16 18.33
C PHE A 127 -35.58 -0.09 19.30
N LEU A 128 -34.95 -0.55 20.39
CA LEU A 128 -34.30 0.34 21.32
C LEU A 128 -33.14 1.07 20.63
N THR A 129 -33.29 2.38 20.50
CA THR A 129 -32.19 3.28 20.12
C THR A 129 -31.13 3.21 21.24
N SER A 130 -29.89 2.91 20.89
CA SER A 130 -28.76 2.95 21.83
C SER A 130 -27.84 4.12 21.51
N GLU A 131 -26.79 4.38 22.27
CA GLU A 131 -25.76 5.36 21.86
C GLU A 131 -24.92 4.86 20.67
N THR A 132 -24.92 3.55 20.39
CA THR A 132 -24.11 2.93 19.33
C THR A 132 -24.87 2.70 18.04
N ILE A 133 -26.12 2.26 18.13
CA ILE A 133 -26.95 1.88 16.97
C ILE A 133 -28.19 2.77 16.91
N SER A 134 -28.44 3.34 15.73
CA SER A 134 -29.60 4.17 15.41
C SER A 134 -30.48 3.45 14.38
N PRO A 135 -31.66 2.95 14.77
CA PRO A 135 -32.67 2.51 13.82
C PRO A 135 -33.36 3.72 13.14
N GLU A 136 -33.58 3.62 11.83
CA GLU A 136 -34.33 4.55 11.00
C GLU A 136 -35.40 3.78 10.21
N VAL A 137 -36.61 4.35 10.06
CA VAL A 137 -37.71 3.71 9.32
C VAL A 137 -37.97 4.51 8.05
N GLU A 138 -37.85 3.86 6.89
CA GLU A 138 -38.15 4.45 5.59
C GLU A 138 -39.06 3.49 4.81
N SER A 139 -40.24 3.96 4.43
CA SER A 139 -41.22 3.19 3.63
C SER A 139 -41.51 1.77 4.17
N GLY A 140 -41.63 1.63 5.49
CA GLY A 140 -41.91 0.34 6.15
C GLY A 140 -40.72 -0.61 6.26
N LYS A 141 -39.49 -0.17 5.93
CA LYS A 141 -38.25 -0.92 6.17
C LYS A 141 -37.46 -0.27 7.30
N VAL A 142 -36.85 -1.09 8.14
CA VAL A 142 -35.96 -0.64 9.22
C VAL A 142 -34.52 -0.73 8.75
N LYS A 143 -33.79 0.38 8.84
CA LYS A 143 -32.37 0.50 8.57
C LYS A 143 -31.64 0.73 9.88
N PHE A 144 -30.54 0.01 10.11
CA PHE A 144 -29.70 0.21 11.29
C PHE A 144 -28.39 0.85 10.87
N GLU A 145 -28.05 1.98 11.50
CA GLU A 145 -26.76 2.65 11.31
C GLU A 145 -25.97 2.70 12.61
N VAL A 146 -24.65 2.58 12.49
CA VAL A 146 -23.73 2.82 13.61
C VAL A 146 -23.49 4.32 13.72
N ARG A 147 -23.73 4.89 14.90
CA ARG A 147 -23.46 6.32 15.13
C ARG A 147 -21.97 6.60 15.02
N GLU A 148 -21.64 7.68 14.34
CA GLU A 148 -20.25 8.13 14.22
C GLU A 148 -19.64 8.38 15.61
N GLY A 149 -18.41 7.89 15.82
CA GLY A 149 -17.71 7.99 17.10
C GLY A 149 -18.22 7.08 18.23
N SER A 150 -19.25 6.26 18.01
CA SER A 150 -19.83 5.41 19.07
C SER A 150 -19.08 4.10 19.35
N ILE A 151 -18.12 3.75 18.49
CA ILE A 151 -17.23 2.60 18.67
C ILE A 151 -16.08 2.98 19.61
N GLN A 152 -15.97 2.28 20.73
CA GLN A 152 -14.97 2.49 21.79
C GLN A 152 -14.06 1.26 21.87
N GLU A 153 -12.96 1.32 22.63
CA GLU A 153 -12.03 0.19 22.84
C GLU A 153 -12.74 -1.14 23.12
N LYS A 154 -13.73 -1.14 24.01
CA LYS A 154 -14.52 -2.33 24.39
C LYS A 154 -15.28 -2.99 23.23
N HIS A 155 -15.53 -2.27 22.13
CA HIS A 155 -16.23 -2.75 20.93
C HIS A 155 -15.27 -3.37 19.90
N LEU A 156 -13.96 -3.21 20.10
CA LEU A 156 -12.93 -3.76 19.23
C LEU A 156 -12.50 -5.16 19.74
N ARG A 157 -11.89 -5.97 18.87
CA ARG A 157 -11.43 -7.33 19.22
C ARG A 157 -10.47 -7.31 20.42
N PRO A 158 -10.56 -8.18 21.43
CA PRO A 158 -9.68 -8.11 22.61
C PRO A 158 -8.18 -7.94 22.32
N ASP A 159 -7.71 -8.48 21.19
CA ASP A 159 -6.31 -8.45 20.77
C ASP A 159 -5.87 -7.17 20.04
N TYR A 160 -6.75 -6.19 19.72
CA TYR A 160 -6.34 -4.95 19.01
C TYR A 160 -5.25 -4.19 19.79
N LEU A 161 -5.31 -4.25 21.12
CA LEU A 161 -4.35 -3.58 21.99
C LEU A 161 -2.99 -4.28 21.96
N ALA A 162 -2.97 -5.61 21.74
CA ALA A 162 -1.74 -6.35 21.53
C ALA A 162 -1.10 -5.94 20.19
N ASP A 163 -1.88 -5.84 19.12
CA ASP A 163 -1.37 -5.41 17.80
C ASP A 163 -0.82 -3.97 17.84
N ILE A 164 -1.54 -3.04 18.46
CA ILE A 164 -1.08 -1.65 18.62
C ILE A 164 0.23 -1.61 19.41
N ARG A 165 0.35 -2.39 20.50
CA ARG A 165 1.59 -2.43 21.29
C ARG A 165 2.76 -3.06 20.52
N VAL A 166 2.49 -4.08 19.70
CA VAL A 166 3.51 -4.67 18.83
C VAL A 166 4.00 -3.64 17.81
N GLU A 167 3.10 -2.93 17.15
CA GLU A 167 3.47 -1.88 16.17
C GLU A 167 4.17 -0.69 16.85
N GLN A 168 3.71 -0.28 18.04
CA GLN A 168 4.40 0.72 18.85
C GLN A 168 5.83 0.29 19.22
N GLY A 169 6.01 -0.98 19.59
CA GLY A 169 7.33 -1.55 19.88
C GLY A 169 8.23 -1.57 18.64
N LYS A 170 7.71 -1.97 17.47
CA LYS A 170 8.45 -1.91 16.20
C LYS A 170 8.87 -0.48 15.85
N ALA A 171 7.99 0.50 16.07
CA ALA A 171 8.28 1.90 15.83
C ALA A 171 9.39 2.43 16.75
N GLN A 172 9.33 2.13 18.05
CA GLN A 172 10.36 2.50 19.02
C GLN A 172 11.71 1.86 18.69
N LEU A 173 11.72 0.58 18.30
CA LEU A 173 12.94 -0.14 17.93
C LEU A 173 13.54 0.41 16.64
N SER A 174 12.70 0.81 15.68
CA SER A 174 13.14 1.46 14.44
C SER A 174 13.75 2.83 14.70
N ALA A 175 13.16 3.62 15.61
CA ALA A 175 13.72 4.90 16.03
C ALA A 175 15.09 4.75 16.70
N ALA A 176 15.22 3.80 17.64
CA ALA A 176 16.49 3.51 18.31
C ALA A 176 17.59 3.08 17.32
N LYS A 177 17.26 2.18 16.38
CA LYS A 177 18.20 1.75 15.33
C LYS A 177 18.61 2.89 14.41
N SER A 178 17.69 3.79 14.08
CA SER A 178 18.02 4.95 13.25
C SER A 178 19.04 5.87 13.92
N GLU A 179 18.93 6.08 15.24
CA GLU A 179 19.92 6.86 15.99
C GLU A 179 21.28 6.16 16.04
N GLU A 180 21.30 4.85 16.27
CA GLU A 180 22.53 4.03 16.26
C GLU A 180 23.24 4.08 14.91
N PHE A 181 22.51 3.89 13.81
CA PHE A 181 23.07 3.96 12.46
C PHE A 181 23.56 5.36 12.09
N ALA A 182 22.88 6.42 12.56
CA ALA A 182 23.34 7.79 12.34
C ALA A 182 24.71 8.02 13.00
N LYS A 183 24.86 7.64 14.28
CA LYS A 183 26.15 7.76 14.99
C LYS A 183 27.23 6.86 14.39
N LEU A 184 26.89 5.64 13.95
CA LEU A 184 27.83 4.76 13.26
C LEU A 184 28.31 5.37 11.93
N SER A 185 27.41 6.00 11.17
CA SER A 185 27.78 6.69 9.93
C SER A 185 28.69 7.89 10.20
N GLU A 186 28.43 8.64 11.27
CA GLU A 186 29.28 9.74 11.72
C GLU A 186 30.69 9.25 12.14
N SER A 187 30.76 8.12 12.87
CA SER A 187 32.02 7.45 13.23
C SER A 187 32.90 7.13 12.02
N TYR A 188 32.33 6.58 10.95
CA TYR A 188 33.10 6.29 9.73
C TYR A 188 33.49 7.55 8.93
N ALA A 189 32.72 8.64 9.06
CA ALA A 189 33.01 9.88 8.36
C ALA A 189 34.21 10.63 8.98
N HIS A 190 34.21 10.81 10.30
CA HIS A 190 35.23 11.63 10.97
C HIS A 190 35.70 11.13 12.36
N GLY A 191 35.18 10.02 12.89
CA GLY A 191 35.53 9.55 14.24
C GLY A 191 34.90 10.40 15.36
N GLY A 192 35.39 10.28 16.60
CA GLY A 192 34.97 11.14 17.73
C GLY A 192 33.57 10.88 18.31
N THR A 193 32.91 9.79 17.93
CA THR A 193 31.53 9.48 18.34
C THR A 193 31.42 8.52 19.52
N GLY A 194 32.51 7.82 19.87
CA GLY A 194 32.57 6.76 20.87
C GLY A 194 31.88 5.45 20.46
N VAL A 195 31.43 5.32 19.21
CA VAL A 195 30.63 4.16 18.76
C VAL A 195 31.51 2.95 18.40
N ARG A 196 32.72 3.19 17.89
CA ARG A 196 33.59 2.13 17.37
C ARG A 196 35.02 2.30 17.86
N GLU A 197 35.64 1.18 18.22
CA GLU A 197 37.06 1.14 18.59
C GLU A 197 37.94 1.52 17.39
N GLY A 198 38.91 2.41 17.61
CA GLY A 198 39.86 2.86 16.58
C GLY A 198 39.31 3.89 15.58
N GLU A 199 38.11 4.43 15.82
CA GLU A 199 37.48 5.39 14.90
C GLU A 199 38.30 6.67 14.67
N GLU A 200 39.15 7.06 15.63
CA GLU A 200 40.06 8.22 15.50
C GLU A 200 41.11 8.06 14.41
N THR A 201 41.38 6.82 13.98
CA THR A 201 42.40 6.51 12.97
C THR A 201 41.84 5.84 11.72
N ASP A 202 40.66 5.22 11.83
CA ASP A 202 40.01 4.50 10.74
C ASP A 202 38.73 5.23 10.32
N ASN A 203 38.87 6.42 9.76
CA ASN A 203 37.75 7.21 9.26
C ASN A 203 38.13 7.93 7.96
N ALA A 204 37.13 8.37 7.20
CA ALA A 204 37.34 8.99 5.90
C ALA A 204 38.17 10.29 5.98
N MET A 205 37.99 11.09 7.03
CA MET A 205 38.73 12.33 7.25
C MET A 205 40.24 12.08 7.45
N GLU A 206 40.61 11.06 8.23
CA GLU A 206 42.00 10.67 8.45
C GLU A 206 42.65 10.11 7.20
N TYR A 207 41.96 9.24 6.44
CA TYR A 207 42.46 8.77 5.16
C TYR A 207 42.69 9.91 4.17
N ALA A 208 41.78 10.89 4.12
CA ALA A 208 41.95 12.08 3.29
C ALA A 208 43.16 12.93 3.73
N ARG A 209 43.37 13.10 5.04
CA ARG A 209 44.55 13.79 5.59
C ARG A 209 45.85 13.09 5.18
N GLN A 210 45.94 11.77 5.37
CA GLN A 210 47.13 10.99 5.02
C GLN A 210 47.43 11.02 3.52
N ALA A 211 46.40 10.99 2.68
CA ALA A 211 46.54 11.14 1.23
C ALA A 211 47.11 12.51 0.86
N LYS A 212 46.62 13.59 1.48
CA LYS A 212 47.14 14.94 1.28
C LYS A 212 48.61 15.05 1.69
N GLU A 213 48.98 14.58 2.87
CA GLU A 213 50.37 14.61 3.33
C GLU A 213 51.31 13.83 2.40
N SER A 214 50.82 12.73 1.82
CA SER A 214 51.60 11.96 0.84
C SER A 214 51.75 12.69 -0.48
N ALA A 215 50.72 13.40 -0.94
CA ALA A 215 50.79 14.26 -2.12
C ALA A 215 51.76 15.42 -1.91
N ASP A 216 51.67 16.12 -0.78
CA ASP A 216 52.56 17.23 -0.41
C ASP A 216 54.02 16.75 -0.36
N ARG A 217 54.31 15.58 0.24
CA ARG A 217 55.66 14.99 0.24
C ARG A 217 56.17 14.66 -1.15
N ALA A 218 55.31 14.18 -2.05
CA ALA A 218 55.71 13.86 -3.42
C ALA A 218 56.10 15.13 -4.18
N GLU A 219 55.35 16.22 -4.00
CA GLU A 219 55.67 17.52 -4.58
C GLU A 219 57.01 18.06 -4.06
N ASP A 220 57.26 17.95 -2.76
CA ASP A 220 58.52 18.39 -2.14
C ASP A 220 59.74 17.64 -2.71
N ILE A 221 59.63 16.32 -2.90
CA ILE A 221 60.69 15.50 -3.52
C ILE A 221 60.97 15.94 -4.96
N ILE A 222 59.91 16.21 -5.75
CA ILE A 222 60.06 16.65 -7.15
C ILE A 222 60.75 18.02 -7.20
N SER A 223 60.33 18.95 -6.34
CA SER A 223 60.93 20.29 -6.29
C SER A 223 62.41 20.29 -5.88
N GLN A 224 62.83 19.36 -5.01
CA GLN A 224 64.23 19.20 -4.63
C GLN A 224 65.08 18.52 -5.72
N GLY A 225 64.49 17.60 -6.50
CA GLY A 225 65.16 16.89 -7.60
C GLY A 225 65.64 17.79 -8.76
N ASP A 226 65.04 18.97 -8.93
CA ASP A 226 65.36 19.91 -10.01
C ASP A 226 66.47 20.92 -9.64
N THR A 227 67.02 20.85 -8.41
CA THR A 227 68.00 21.83 -7.89
C THR A 227 69.48 21.48 -8.07
N SER A 228 69.82 20.41 -8.81
CA SER A 228 71.24 20.12 -9.07
C SER A 228 71.85 21.18 -10.00
N GLU A 229 72.44 22.22 -9.41
CA GLU A 229 73.17 23.29 -10.09
C GLU A 229 74.27 22.65 -10.98
N ILE A 230 74.05 22.63 -12.30
CA ILE A 230 75.09 22.24 -13.26
C ILE A 230 75.85 23.50 -13.64
N VAL A 231 77.06 23.63 -13.11
CA VAL A 231 77.98 24.70 -13.51
C VAL A 231 78.72 24.26 -14.76
N THR A 232 78.60 25.01 -15.86
CA THR A 232 79.34 24.76 -17.12
C THR A 232 80.42 25.81 -17.30
N ILE A 233 81.66 25.39 -17.49
CA ILE A 233 82.82 26.26 -17.68
C ILE A 233 83.57 25.81 -18.93
N GLU A 234 83.77 26.73 -19.87
CA GLU A 234 84.53 26.48 -21.09
C GLU A 234 85.93 27.07 -20.97
N LYS A 235 86.94 26.31 -21.39
CA LYS A 235 88.34 26.73 -21.37
C LYS A 235 89.04 26.30 -22.64
N SER A 236 89.89 27.16 -23.18
CA SER A 236 90.78 26.83 -24.29
C SER A 236 92.20 26.70 -23.73
N LEU A 237 92.74 25.48 -23.67
CA LEU A 237 94.02 25.16 -23.00
C LEU A 237 94.89 24.30 -23.90
N SER A 238 96.21 24.29 -23.68
CA SER A 238 97.15 23.39 -24.38
C SER A 238 97.81 22.42 -23.38
N PRO A 239 97.11 21.35 -22.92
CA PRO A 239 97.66 20.43 -21.92
C PRO A 239 98.86 19.65 -22.47
N GLY A 240 99.97 19.70 -21.74
CA GLY A 240 101.17 18.92 -22.02
C GLY A 240 101.36 17.79 -20.99
N VAL A 241 102.60 17.30 -20.90
CA VAL A 241 102.99 16.32 -19.86
C VAL A 241 103.06 16.92 -18.46
N ASP A 242 103.24 18.24 -18.38
CA ASP A 242 103.20 18.98 -17.13
C ASP A 242 101.77 19.38 -16.79
N TRP A 243 101.45 19.31 -15.49
CA TRP A 243 100.19 19.78 -14.97
C TRP A 243 100.09 21.30 -15.10
N ILE A 244 99.05 21.76 -15.79
CA ILE A 244 98.73 23.19 -15.92
C ILE A 244 97.39 23.49 -15.23
N SER A 245 97.26 24.72 -14.72
CA SER A 245 95.98 25.20 -14.19
C SER A 245 94.94 25.31 -15.31
N THR A 246 93.72 24.85 -15.05
CA THR A 246 92.60 25.09 -15.97
C THR A 246 92.02 26.49 -15.84
N GLY A 247 92.42 27.22 -14.79
CA GLY A 247 91.80 28.49 -14.39
C GLY A 247 90.41 28.31 -13.75
N ILE A 248 90.09 27.11 -13.27
CA ILE A 248 88.95 26.84 -12.37
C ILE A 248 89.50 26.80 -10.93
N GLN A 249 88.99 27.68 -10.09
CA GLN A 249 89.52 27.99 -8.76
C GLN A 249 88.39 28.25 -7.74
N LYS A 250 88.75 28.68 -6.52
CA LYS A 250 87.86 28.72 -5.36
C LYS A 250 86.52 29.46 -5.56
N GLU A 251 86.46 30.47 -6.43
CA GLU A 251 85.24 31.21 -6.71
C GLU A 251 84.28 30.51 -7.69
N ASP A 252 84.78 29.58 -8.50
CA ASP A 252 84.02 28.98 -9.61
C ASP A 252 83.07 27.87 -9.16
N LEU A 253 83.36 27.24 -8.01
CA LEU A 253 82.56 26.14 -7.45
C LEU A 253 82.41 26.29 -5.93
N LYS A 254 81.19 26.07 -5.45
CA LYS A 254 80.88 26.00 -4.01
C LYS A 254 81.43 24.70 -3.41
N THR A 255 81.53 24.64 -2.09
CA THR A 255 81.87 23.38 -1.40
C THR A 255 80.86 22.28 -1.73
N GLY A 256 81.34 21.09 -2.07
CA GLY A 256 80.49 19.92 -2.29
C GLY A 256 81.15 18.79 -3.08
N SER A 257 80.43 17.69 -3.22
CA SER A 257 80.82 16.58 -4.10
C SER A 257 80.19 16.78 -5.47
N TYR A 258 80.95 16.56 -6.53
CA TYR A 258 80.55 16.83 -7.90
C TYR A 258 80.81 15.62 -8.78
N VAL A 259 79.86 15.34 -9.68
CA VAL A 259 80.16 14.62 -10.92
C VAL A 259 80.77 15.64 -11.88
N VAL A 260 82.01 15.38 -12.30
CA VAL A 260 82.74 16.20 -13.26
C VAL A 260 82.64 15.54 -14.61
N THR A 261 82.17 16.27 -15.60
CA THR A 261 82.22 15.87 -17.00
C THR A 261 83.13 16.82 -17.75
N LEU A 262 84.10 16.29 -18.48
CA LEU A 262 84.94 17.05 -19.41
C LEU A 262 84.68 16.56 -20.82
N TYR A 263 84.23 17.46 -21.68
CA TYR A 263 84.04 17.19 -23.10
C TYR A 263 85.11 17.87 -23.95
N VAL A 264 85.64 17.13 -24.92
CA VAL A 264 86.62 17.59 -25.89
C VAL A 264 86.26 17.04 -27.28
N ASN A 265 86.30 17.89 -28.30
CA ASN A 265 86.02 17.50 -29.67
C ASN A 265 87.01 18.15 -30.63
N GLU A 266 88.02 17.39 -31.05
CA GLU A 266 89.07 17.84 -31.96
C GLU A 266 89.42 16.76 -32.99
N SER A 267 89.01 16.99 -34.24
CA SER A 267 89.03 15.98 -35.29
C SER A 267 90.40 15.76 -35.95
N GLU A 268 91.29 16.75 -35.93
CA GLU A 268 92.49 16.74 -36.77
C GLU A 268 93.57 15.74 -36.30
N TYR A 269 93.54 15.32 -35.03
CA TYR A 269 94.51 14.36 -34.47
C TYR A 269 93.87 13.24 -33.66
N GLY A 270 92.58 13.02 -33.92
CA GLY A 270 91.73 11.94 -33.44
C GLY A 270 91.49 11.90 -31.95
N ILE A 271 91.03 13.02 -31.37
CA ILE A 271 90.14 13.00 -30.20
C ILE A 271 88.77 13.42 -30.70
N VAL A 272 87.97 12.47 -31.18
CA VAL A 272 86.67 12.76 -31.77
C VAL A 272 85.58 12.47 -30.76
N ASN A 273 84.87 13.52 -30.32
CA ASN A 273 83.76 13.43 -29.37
C ASN A 273 84.11 12.64 -28.10
N GLU A 274 85.19 13.00 -27.41
CA GLU A 274 85.58 12.31 -26.18
C GLU A 274 84.98 13.01 -24.96
N THR A 275 84.34 12.20 -24.11
CA THR A 275 83.78 12.63 -22.85
C THR A 275 84.44 11.87 -21.71
N TYR A 276 84.97 12.62 -20.75
CA TYR A 276 85.53 12.12 -19.50
C TYR A 276 84.54 12.37 -18.38
N VAL A 277 84.34 11.38 -17.51
CA VAL A 277 83.48 11.49 -16.34
C VAL A 277 84.23 11.00 -15.11
N GLY A 278 84.20 11.79 -14.04
CA GLY A 278 84.74 11.41 -12.74
C GLY A 278 83.94 12.00 -11.60
N ILE A 279 84.32 11.66 -10.37
CA ILE A 279 83.76 12.23 -9.16
C ILE A 279 84.87 12.97 -8.42
N MET A 280 84.60 14.19 -7.99
CA MET A 280 85.53 14.96 -7.17
C MET A 280 84.80 15.58 -5.97
N HIS A 281 85.56 15.87 -4.92
CA HIS A 281 85.10 16.76 -3.87
C HIS A 281 85.81 18.11 -4.01
N TRP A 282 85.04 19.19 -3.92
CA TRP A 282 85.52 20.55 -3.99
C TRP A 282 85.41 21.21 -2.62
N TYR A 283 86.54 21.66 -2.09
CA TYR A 283 86.60 22.47 -0.88
C TYR A 283 87.45 23.73 -1.14
N PRO A 284 86.83 24.88 -1.45
CA PRO A 284 87.51 26.06 -1.98
C PRO A 284 88.52 26.69 -1.02
N HIS A 285 88.40 26.43 0.29
CA HIS A 285 89.25 27.03 1.32
C HIS A 285 90.52 26.23 1.65
N ALA A 286 90.87 25.22 0.85
CA ALA A 286 92.14 24.52 0.99
C ALA A 286 93.32 25.49 0.77
N SER A 287 93.91 26.02 1.86
CA SER A 287 94.77 27.21 1.79
C SER A 287 96.24 26.97 2.14
N TYR A 288 96.63 25.74 2.51
CA TYR A 288 97.99 25.44 2.96
C TYR A 288 98.42 24.05 2.48
N GLY A 289 99.27 23.98 1.46
CA GLY A 289 99.83 22.74 0.92
C GLY A 289 100.06 22.76 -0.59
N LYS A 290 100.93 21.89 -1.11
CA LYS A 290 101.04 21.55 -2.55
C LYS A 290 100.37 20.19 -2.85
N GLU A 291 99.49 19.76 -1.95
CA GLU A 291 98.80 18.48 -2.06
C GLU A 291 97.90 18.49 -3.30
N SER A 292 97.95 17.39 -4.04
CA SER A 292 97.13 17.18 -5.22
C SER A 292 96.44 15.82 -5.14
N ASN A 293 95.18 15.76 -5.56
CA ASN A 293 94.41 14.52 -5.63
C ASN A 293 93.90 14.33 -7.06
N GLU A 294 94.32 13.25 -7.68
CA GLU A 294 93.86 12.89 -9.02
C GLU A 294 92.39 12.50 -9.00
N ILE A 295 91.67 12.96 -10.02
CA ILE A 295 90.29 12.58 -10.26
C ILE A 295 90.34 11.38 -11.20
N LEU A 296 89.85 10.23 -10.73
CA LEU A 296 89.74 9.07 -11.59
C LEU A 296 88.68 9.33 -12.66
N LEU A 297 89.11 9.35 -13.92
CA LEU A 297 88.24 9.60 -15.06
C LEU A 297 87.98 8.31 -15.84
N HIS A 298 86.70 8.04 -16.10
CA HIS A 298 86.28 7.13 -17.14
C HIS A 298 86.06 7.93 -18.43
N SER A 299 86.66 7.53 -19.54
CA SER A 299 86.43 8.18 -20.83
C SER A 299 85.63 7.30 -21.80
N SER A 300 84.85 7.95 -22.66
CA SER A 300 84.12 7.33 -23.76
C SER A 300 84.20 8.25 -24.97
N GLY A 301 84.56 7.70 -26.13
CA GLY A 301 84.79 8.45 -27.36
C GLY A 301 85.70 7.70 -28.32
N SER A 302 85.96 8.28 -29.50
CA SER A 302 86.89 7.71 -30.47
C SER A 302 88.23 8.41 -30.38
N HIS A 303 89.28 7.63 -30.13
CA HIS A 303 90.64 8.13 -30.01
C HIS A 303 91.56 7.43 -31.02
N SER A 304 92.22 8.18 -31.92
CA SER A 304 93.15 7.61 -32.93
C SER A 304 94.52 7.27 -32.35
N VAL A 305 94.92 7.93 -31.25
CA VAL A 305 96.20 7.69 -30.52
C VAL A 305 96.01 7.47 -29.00
N PRO A 306 95.75 6.25 -28.50
CA PRO A 306 95.36 5.98 -27.10
C PRO A 306 96.25 6.59 -25.98
N GLU A 307 97.48 6.98 -26.30
CA GLU A 307 98.45 7.60 -25.40
C GLU A 307 98.21 9.10 -25.10
N ARG A 308 97.15 9.73 -25.63
CA ARG A 308 96.86 11.19 -25.44
C ARG A 308 95.67 11.50 -24.51
N ARG A 309 95.33 10.58 -23.61
CA ARG A 309 94.27 10.79 -22.61
C ARG A 309 94.52 12.02 -21.74
N LEU A 310 93.43 12.71 -21.38
CA LEU A 310 93.44 13.82 -20.44
C LEU A 310 93.27 13.33 -19.00
N PHE A 311 93.97 13.98 -18.08
CA PHE A 311 93.91 13.71 -16.65
C PHE A 311 93.52 14.97 -15.92
N LEU A 312 92.72 14.83 -14.86
CA LEU A 312 92.35 15.93 -14.00
C LEU A 312 92.80 15.64 -12.58
N ARG A 313 93.17 16.69 -11.87
CA ARG A 313 93.42 16.63 -10.43
C ARG A 313 93.02 17.93 -9.77
N THR A 314 92.65 17.86 -8.50
CA THR A 314 92.57 19.05 -7.65
C THR A 314 93.93 19.31 -7.02
N ARG A 315 94.31 20.56 -6.84
CA ARG A 315 95.53 20.94 -6.13
C ARG A 315 95.28 22.14 -5.22
N ALA A 316 95.80 22.10 -4.00
CA ALA A 316 95.82 23.28 -3.13
C ALA A 316 96.83 24.32 -3.64
N ALA A 317 96.45 25.59 -3.67
CA ALA A 317 97.28 26.69 -4.15
C ALA A 317 97.19 27.91 -3.20
N SER A 318 98.34 28.43 -2.79
CA SER A 318 98.43 29.67 -2.02
C SER A 318 97.75 30.81 -2.78
N ASN A 319 96.85 31.55 -2.09
CA ASN A 319 95.99 32.63 -2.60
C ASN A 319 94.77 32.22 -3.45
N TYR A 320 94.82 31.10 -4.16
CA TYR A 320 93.74 30.64 -5.06
C TYR A 320 92.84 29.57 -4.47
N GLY A 321 93.16 29.04 -3.28
CA GLY A 321 92.41 27.96 -2.66
C GLY A 321 92.62 26.64 -3.40
N LEU A 322 91.57 25.83 -3.53
CA LEU A 322 91.60 24.63 -4.39
C LEU A 322 91.49 25.05 -5.86
N ILE A 323 92.36 24.50 -6.71
CA ILE A 323 92.32 24.68 -8.16
C ILE A 323 92.18 23.35 -8.87
N LEU A 324 91.66 23.37 -10.11
CA LEU A 324 91.65 22.23 -11.00
C LEU A 324 92.84 22.32 -11.97
N GLU A 325 93.56 21.22 -12.12
CA GLU A 325 94.66 21.10 -13.07
C GLU A 325 94.38 20.00 -14.09
N ILE A 326 94.99 20.14 -15.26
CA ILE A 326 94.88 19.21 -16.38
C ILE A 326 96.27 18.85 -16.90
N ALA A 327 96.44 17.60 -17.34
CA ALA A 327 97.64 17.09 -18.00
C ALA A 327 97.29 16.01 -19.04
N SER A 328 98.27 15.60 -19.84
CA SER A 328 98.19 14.48 -20.78
C SER A 328 99.41 13.55 -20.67
N LEU A 329 99.24 12.26 -21.00
CA LEU A 329 100.26 11.20 -20.81
C LEU A 329 101.51 11.34 -21.68
N LYS A 330 101.44 12.03 -22.82
CA LYS A 330 102.57 12.18 -23.73
C LYS A 330 102.49 13.53 -24.43
N ASN A 331 103.63 14.20 -24.54
CA ASN A 331 103.76 15.55 -25.10
C ASN A 331 103.06 15.60 -26.47
N PRO A 332 101.88 16.22 -26.60
CA PRO A 332 101.30 16.41 -27.91
C PRO A 332 102.27 17.35 -28.61
N ILE A 333 102.84 16.90 -29.73
CA ILE A 333 103.85 17.63 -30.49
C ILE A 333 103.34 19.07 -30.72
N ILE A 334 103.83 19.99 -29.89
CA ILE A 334 103.89 21.45 -30.04
C ILE A 334 102.51 22.16 -30.09
N GLU A 335 102.12 22.77 -28.96
CA GLU A 335 101.39 24.06 -28.86
C GLU A 335 100.00 24.23 -29.55
N LYS A 336 99.13 23.20 -29.62
CA LYS A 336 97.73 23.41 -30.07
C LYS A 336 96.76 23.53 -28.89
N THR A 337 95.94 24.57 -28.91
CA THR A 337 94.87 24.84 -27.95
C THR A 337 93.66 23.93 -28.20
N LEU A 338 93.19 23.23 -27.17
CA LEU A 338 91.97 22.42 -27.14
C LEU A 338 90.83 23.23 -26.51
N ASP A 339 89.64 23.16 -27.12
CA ASP A 339 88.41 23.68 -26.52
C ASP A 339 87.79 22.61 -25.60
N LEU A 340 87.71 22.94 -24.32
CA LEU A 340 87.32 22.03 -23.25
C LEU A 340 86.06 22.56 -22.57
N VAL A 341 85.04 21.70 -22.47
CA VAL A 341 83.80 22.03 -21.76
C VAL A 341 83.73 21.21 -20.48
N PHE A 342 83.91 21.88 -19.34
CA PHE A 342 83.75 21.29 -18.01
C PHE A 342 82.31 21.47 -17.55
N LYS A 343 81.68 20.41 -17.07
CA LYS A 343 80.38 20.45 -16.39
C LYS A 343 80.52 19.85 -14.99
N PHE A 344 80.05 20.59 -14.00
CA PHE A 344 80.07 20.18 -12.61
C PHE A 344 78.64 20.05 -12.13
N LYS A 345 78.17 18.81 -11.99
CA LYS A 345 76.88 18.52 -11.39
C LYS A 345 77.09 18.24 -9.91
N LYS A 346 76.62 19.14 -9.05
CA LYS A 346 76.68 18.92 -7.59
C LYS A 346 75.81 17.71 -7.23
N MET A 347 76.36 16.79 -6.45
CA MET A 347 75.63 15.67 -5.87
C MET A 347 74.92 16.16 -4.60
N LEU A 348 73.69 15.69 -4.37
CA LEU A 348 72.88 15.99 -3.20
C LEU A 348 73.58 15.57 -1.90
#